data_AF-A0A445BCQ2-F1
#
_entry.id   AF-A0A445BCQ2-F1
#
_cell.length_a   1.000
_cell.length_b   1.000
_cell.length_c   1.000
_cell.angle_alpha   90.00
_cell.angle_beta   90.00
_cell.angle_gamma   90.00
#
_symmetry.space_group_name_H-M   'P 1'
#
loop_
_entity.id
_entity.type
_entity.pdbx_description
1 polymer ?
#
loop_
_entity_poly.entity_id
_entity_poly.type
_entity_poly.pdbx_seq_one_letter_code
_entity_poly.pdbx_strand_id
1 'polypeptide(L)'
;MTPERSRVTPKLGRAKTLLNNGTVCGDAIRCKAFLVMLLEPTIEWFNILPSGSISSFNDIKIKFLSHFTTRQTQAKHPISLLGIEQRTKKSIHDYLDRFNKALLEVNT
;
A
#
# COMPACT_ATOMS: atom_id res chain seq x y z
N MET A 1 -3.17 40.21 -25.19
CA MET A 1 -3.08 40.25 -23.72
C MET A 1 -3.82 39.04 -23.16
N THR A 2 -3.07 38.05 -22.69
CA THR A 2 -3.59 36.84 -22.02
C THR A 2 -3.64 37.09 -20.52
N PRO A 3 -4.75 36.83 -19.80
CA PRO A 3 -4.72 36.82 -18.34
C PRO A 3 -4.38 35.41 -17.82
N GLU A 4 -3.67 35.42 -16.70
CA GLU A 4 -3.00 34.33 -16.02
C GLU A 4 -3.86 33.10 -15.73
N ARG A 5 -3.24 31.93 -15.93
CA ARG A 5 -3.65 30.67 -15.33
C ARG A 5 -3.31 30.71 -13.83
N SER A 6 -4.28 31.05 -12.98
CA SER A 6 -4.13 31.04 -11.53
C SER A 6 -3.64 29.67 -11.05
N ARG A 7 -2.43 29.64 -10.49
CA ARG A 7 -1.84 28.46 -9.87
C ARG A 7 -2.51 28.25 -8.51
N VAL A 8 -3.60 27.49 -8.48
CA VAL A 8 -4.21 27.04 -7.24
C VAL A 8 -3.31 25.96 -6.63
N THR A 9 -2.43 26.36 -5.71
CA THR A 9 -1.76 25.40 -4.83
C THR A 9 -2.76 24.92 -3.79
N PRO A 10 -2.98 23.59 -3.62
CA PRO A 10 -3.83 23.10 -2.56
C PRO A 10 -3.16 23.43 -1.21
N LYS A 11 -3.74 24.35 -0.44
CA LYS A 11 -3.26 24.61 0.92
C LYS A 11 -3.48 23.36 1.78
N LEU A 12 -2.38 22.76 2.25
CA LEU A 12 -2.31 21.58 3.12
C LEU A 12 -3.24 21.66 4.35
N GLY A 13 -3.60 22.88 4.80
CA GLY A 13 -4.54 23.11 5.89
C GLY A 13 -5.99 22.65 5.62
N ARG A 14 -6.44 22.60 4.36
CA ARG A 14 -7.81 22.13 4.02
C ARG A 14 -7.93 20.60 4.09
N ALA A 15 -6.85 19.86 3.89
CA ALA A 15 -6.87 18.40 3.88
C ALA A 15 -7.19 17.81 5.26
N LYS A 16 -6.77 18.46 6.36
CA LYS A 16 -7.01 17.97 7.73
C LYS A 16 -8.50 18.00 8.13
N THR A 17 -9.25 19.02 7.73
CA THR A 17 -10.69 19.14 8.06
C THR A 17 -11.54 18.12 7.30
N LEU A 18 -11.15 17.77 6.08
CA LEU A 18 -11.84 16.80 5.24
C LEU A 18 -11.72 15.35 5.74
N LEU A 19 -10.74 15.07 6.61
CA LEU A 19 -10.51 13.73 7.16
C LEU A 19 -11.25 13.48 8.49
N ASN A 20 -11.94 14.45 9.11
CA ASN A 20 -12.39 14.33 10.50
C ASN A 20 -13.90 14.11 10.74
N ASN A 21 -14.74 14.01 9.70
CA ASN A 21 -16.20 13.92 9.90
C ASN A 21 -16.73 12.50 9.62
N GLY A 22 -17.25 11.83 10.65
CA GLY A 22 -17.80 10.47 10.59
C GLY A 22 -19.22 10.37 10.02
N THR A 23 -19.54 11.09 8.95
CA THR A 23 -20.84 11.00 8.25
C THR A 23 -20.63 10.49 6.82
N VAL A 24 -21.68 9.98 6.16
CA VAL A 24 -21.63 9.48 4.76
C VAL A 24 -20.99 10.51 3.80
N CYS A 25 -21.22 11.81 4.05
CA CYS A 25 -20.58 12.90 3.33
C CYS A 25 -19.06 12.95 3.57
N GLY A 26 -18.63 12.70 4.80
CA GLY A 26 -17.21 12.62 5.18
C GLY A 26 -16.48 11.45 4.54
N ASP A 27 -17.09 10.28 4.45
CA ASP A 27 -16.46 9.13 3.79
C ASP A 27 -16.33 9.32 2.28
N ALA A 28 -17.33 9.89 1.61
CA ALA A 28 -17.22 10.27 0.20
C ALA A 28 -16.08 11.28 -0.04
N ILE A 29 -15.93 12.27 0.84
CA ILE A 29 -14.85 13.26 0.79
C ILE A 29 -13.49 12.60 1.01
N ARG A 30 -13.36 11.70 2.00
CA ARG A 30 -12.13 10.96 2.30
C ARG A 30 -11.73 10.05 1.14
N CYS A 31 -12.68 9.34 0.53
CA CYS A 31 -12.43 8.51 -0.65
C CYS A 31 -11.93 9.34 -1.84
N LYS A 32 -12.57 10.50 -2.12
CA LYS A 32 -12.10 11.42 -3.16
C LYS A 32 -10.68 11.93 -2.89
N ALA A 33 -10.41 12.37 -1.66
CA ALA A 33 -9.07 12.84 -1.28
C ALA A 33 -8.01 11.73 -1.39
N PHE A 34 -8.36 10.51 -0.99
CA PHE A 34 -7.51 9.33 -1.09
C PHE A 34 -7.15 9.00 -2.54
N LEU A 35 -8.14 8.94 -3.44
CA LEU A 35 -7.91 8.69 -4.87
C LEU A 35 -7.06 9.79 -5.53
N VAL A 36 -7.31 11.06 -5.19
CA VAL A 36 -6.53 12.20 -5.72
C VAL A 36 -5.08 12.18 -5.24
N MET A 37 -4.84 11.75 -4.00
CA MET A 37 -3.50 11.71 -3.42
C MET A 37 -2.63 10.56 -3.96
N LEU A 38 -3.26 9.49 -4.45
CA LEU A 38 -2.56 8.25 -4.78
C LEU A 38 -2.17 8.07 -6.26
N LEU A 39 -2.62 8.97 -7.16
CA LEU A 39 -2.19 9.08 -8.57
C LEU A 39 -2.17 7.75 -9.37
N GLU A 40 -1.78 7.84 -10.65
CA GLU A 40 -2.12 6.91 -11.76
C GLU A 40 -2.32 5.41 -11.44
N PRO A 41 -1.41 4.70 -10.74
CA PRO A 41 -1.56 3.26 -10.50
C PRO A 41 -2.82 2.91 -9.70
N THR A 42 -3.34 3.87 -8.93
CA THR A 42 -4.52 3.69 -8.08
C THR A 42 -5.82 3.85 -8.87
N ILE A 43 -5.81 4.59 -9.97
CA ILE A 43 -6.99 4.78 -10.83
C ILE A 43 -7.28 3.47 -11.58
N GLU A 44 -6.25 2.86 -12.16
CA GLU A 44 -6.38 1.56 -12.85
C GLU A 44 -6.87 0.47 -11.88
N TRP A 45 -6.27 0.37 -10.70
CA TRP A 45 -6.72 -0.55 -9.66
C TRP A 45 -8.18 -0.33 -9.26
N PHE A 46 -8.57 0.93 -9.02
CA PHE A 46 -9.93 1.26 -8.59
C PHE A 46 -10.97 0.85 -9.64
N ASN A 47 -10.64 1.01 -10.93
CA ASN A 47 -11.52 0.62 -12.04
C ASN A 47 -11.71 -0.90 -12.18
N ILE A 48 -10.82 -1.71 -11.60
CA ILE A 48 -10.92 -3.19 -11.60
C ILE A 48 -11.85 -3.67 -10.47
N LEU A 49 -12.15 -2.82 -9.48
CA LEU A 49 -13.01 -3.22 -8.37
C LEU A 49 -14.48 -3.40 -8.83
N PRO A 50 -15.18 -4.44 -8.35
CA PRO A 50 -16.60 -4.61 -8.63
C PRO A 50 -17.42 -3.40 -8.17
N SER A 51 -18.42 -3.01 -8.95
CA SER A 51 -19.36 -1.95 -8.58
C SER A 51 -20.04 -2.27 -7.24
N GLY A 52 -20.12 -1.28 -6.35
CA GLY A 52 -20.69 -1.45 -5.01
C GLY A 52 -19.77 -2.13 -3.99
N SER A 53 -18.53 -2.50 -4.35
CA SER A 53 -17.60 -3.14 -3.41
C SER A 53 -16.97 -2.19 -2.38
N ILE A 54 -17.18 -0.88 -2.50
CA ILE A 54 -16.72 0.15 -1.55
C ILE A 54 -17.95 0.88 -1.04
N SER A 55 -18.24 0.72 0.25
CA SER A 55 -19.34 1.41 0.95
C SER A 55 -18.85 2.46 1.94
N SER A 56 -17.58 2.38 2.35
CA SER A 56 -16.95 3.28 3.33
C SER A 56 -15.50 3.61 2.96
N PHE A 57 -14.96 4.64 3.64
CA PHE A 57 -13.52 4.93 3.54
C PHE A 57 -12.66 3.79 4.13
N ASN A 58 -13.23 2.96 5.01
CA ASN A 58 -12.49 1.82 5.54
C ASN A 58 -12.30 0.72 4.49
N ASP A 59 -13.33 0.48 3.66
CA ASP A 59 -13.29 -0.54 2.60
C ASP A 59 -12.20 -0.24 1.57
N ILE A 60 -12.10 1.02 1.13
CA ILE A 60 -11.07 1.43 0.17
C ILE A 60 -9.66 1.29 0.74
N LYS A 61 -9.45 1.62 2.04
CA LYS A 61 -8.15 1.44 2.70
C LYS A 61 -7.74 -0.03 2.75
N ILE A 62 -8.64 -0.91 3.18
CA ILE A 62 -8.36 -2.36 3.31
C ILE A 62 -8.03 -2.95 1.94
N LYS A 63 -8.84 -2.67 0.92
CA LYS A 63 -8.62 -3.19 -0.43
C LYS A 63 -7.33 -2.62 -1.05
N PHE A 64 -7.03 -1.33 -0.81
CA PHE A 64 -5.80 -0.70 -1.27
C PHE A 64 -4.57 -1.37 -0.65
N LEU A 65 -4.55 -1.56 0.68
CA LEU A 65 -3.48 -2.29 1.35
C LEU A 65 -3.39 -3.71 0.81
N SER A 66 -4.50 -4.42 0.70
CA SER A 66 -4.53 -5.78 0.14
C SER A 66 -4.04 -5.86 -1.30
N HIS A 67 -4.04 -4.78 -2.09
CA HIS A 67 -3.55 -4.80 -3.47
C HIS A 67 -2.10 -4.32 -3.60
N PHE A 68 -1.73 -3.28 -2.87
CA PHE A 68 -0.41 -2.62 -2.98
C PHE A 68 0.60 -3.09 -1.94
N THR A 69 0.17 -3.62 -0.78
CA THR A 69 1.10 -4.18 0.24
C THR A 69 1.29 -5.68 0.13
N THR A 70 0.38 -6.40 -0.52
CA THR A 70 0.50 -7.86 -0.75
C THR A 70 1.59 -8.19 -1.79
N ARG A 71 2.09 -7.20 -2.56
CA ARG A 71 3.34 -7.34 -3.30
C ARG A 71 4.61 -7.42 -2.44
N GLN A 72 4.54 -7.18 -1.12
CA GLN A 72 5.71 -7.33 -0.24
C GLN A 72 5.89 -8.74 0.34
N THR A 73 4.90 -9.61 0.21
CA THR A 73 5.01 -11.04 0.54
C THR A 73 4.89 -11.86 -0.73
N GLN A 74 5.80 -11.66 -1.69
CA GLN A 74 5.97 -12.69 -2.72
C GLN A 74 6.49 -13.93 -2.02
N ALA A 75 5.73 -15.03 -2.11
CA ALA A 75 6.18 -16.35 -1.65
C ALA A 75 7.59 -16.58 -2.21
N LYS A 76 8.56 -16.78 -1.32
CA LYS A 76 9.93 -16.98 -1.76
C LYS A 76 10.01 -18.38 -2.39
N HIS A 77 10.68 -18.49 -3.53
CA HIS A 77 10.84 -19.80 -4.16
C HIS A 77 11.82 -20.66 -3.34
N PRO A 78 11.61 -21.99 -3.21
CA PRO A 78 12.55 -22.88 -2.49
C PRO A 78 14.00 -22.77 -2.94
N ILE A 79 14.24 -22.46 -4.23
CA ILE A 79 15.59 -22.22 -4.79
C ILE A 79 16.33 -21.08 -4.06
N SER A 80 15.60 -20.09 -3.52
CA SER A 80 16.21 -18.99 -2.76
C SER A 80 16.92 -19.44 -1.48
N LEU A 81 16.58 -20.62 -0.94
CA LEU A 81 17.24 -21.20 0.23
C LEU A 81 18.67 -21.63 -0.07
N LEU A 82 18.98 -22.00 -1.33
CA LEU A 82 20.32 -22.41 -1.74
C LEU A 82 21.33 -21.27 -1.67
N GLY A 83 20.87 -20.01 -1.74
CA GLY A 83 21.73 -18.84 -1.58
C GLY A 83 22.07 -18.50 -0.13
N ILE A 84 21.54 -19.24 0.85
CA ILE A 84 21.83 -19.04 2.26
C ILE A 84 23.06 -19.86 2.62
N GLU A 85 24.20 -19.18 2.68
CA GLU A 85 25.48 -19.78 3.04
C GLU A 85 25.93 -19.37 4.44
N GLN A 86 26.70 -20.24 5.09
CA GLN A 86 27.39 -19.89 6.32
C GLN A 86 28.51 -18.90 6.00
N ARG A 87 28.39 -17.67 6.51
CA ARG A 87 29.43 -16.65 6.35
C ARG A 87 30.63 -17.00 7.23
N THR A 88 31.84 -16.84 6.68
CA THR A 88 33.08 -16.92 7.45
C THR A 88 33.01 -15.96 8.63
N LYS A 89 33.41 -16.42 9.82
CA LYS A 89 33.35 -15.69 11.10
C LYS A 89 31.96 -15.55 11.76
N LYS A 90 30.89 -16.15 11.22
CA LYS A 90 29.60 -16.27 11.93
C LYS A 90 29.44 -17.63 12.58
N SER A 91 28.71 -17.65 13.71
CA SER A 91 28.34 -18.89 14.39
C SER A 91 27.42 -19.74 13.51
N ILE A 92 27.41 -21.05 13.76
CA ILE A 92 26.46 -21.98 13.13
C ILE A 92 25.02 -21.60 13.51
N HIS A 93 24.81 -21.11 14.74
CA HIS A 93 23.50 -20.65 15.21
C HIS A 93 22.96 -19.48 14.38
N ASP A 94 23.80 -18.47 14.08
CA ASP A 94 23.44 -17.35 13.20
C ASP A 94 23.05 -17.80 11.78
N TYR A 95 23.68 -18.87 11.29
CA TYR A 95 23.32 -19.48 10.02
C TYR A 95 21.95 -20.14 10.08
N LEU A 96 21.73 -21.02 11.07
CA LEU A 96 20.47 -21.74 11.23
C LEU A 96 19.27 -20.80 11.47
N ASP A 97 19.44 -19.72 12.24
CA ASP A 97 18.39 -18.72 12.44
C ASP A 97 17.95 -18.07 11.13
N ARG A 98 18.89 -17.71 10.26
CA ARG A 98 18.60 -17.12 8.94
C ARG A 98 17.97 -18.13 7.98
N PHE A 99 18.47 -19.36 7.99
CA PHE A 99 17.91 -20.44 7.18
C PHE A 99 16.46 -20.74 7.57
N ASN A 100 16.16 -20.85 8.88
CA ASN A 100 14.80 -21.09 9.36
C ASN A 100 13.84 -19.94 9.04
N LYS A 101 14.28 -18.68 9.16
CA LYS A 101 13.46 -17.52 8.77
C LYS A 101 13.09 -17.56 7.28
N ALA A 102 14.07 -17.84 6.41
CA ALA A 102 13.80 -17.96 4.99
C ALA A 102 12.93 -19.19 4.65
N LEU A 103 13.10 -20.30 5.37
CA LEU A 103 12.28 -21.49 5.21
C LEU A 103 10.80 -21.20 5.52
N LEU A 104 10.52 -20.42 6.57
CA LEU A 104 9.15 -20.01 6.91
C LEU A 104 8.53 -19.13 5.82
N GLU A 105 9.30 -18.21 5.24
CA GLU A 105 8.82 -17.32 4.15
C GLU A 105 8.59 -18.04 2.81
N VAL A 106 9.16 -19.23 2.63
CA VAL A 106 8.90 -20.11 1.48
C VAL A 106 7.66 -20.99 1.70
N ASN A 107 7.34 -21.31 2.96
CA ASN A 107 6.29 -22.25 3.34
C ASN A 107 4.96 -21.58 3.77
N THR A 108 4.85 -20.26 3.61
CA THR A 108 3.64 -19.45 3.88
C THR A 108 3.16 -18.76 2.62
#